data_AF-A0ABD2K8W4-F1
#
_entry.id   AF-A0ABD2K8W4-F1
#
_cell.length_a   1.000
_cell.length_b   1.000
_cell.length_c   1.000
_cell.angle_alpha   90.00
_cell.angle_beta   90.00
_cell.angle_gamma   90.00
#
_symmetry.space_group_name_H-M   'P 1'
#
loop_
_entity.id
_entity.type
_entity.pdbx_description
1 polymer ?
#
loop_
_entity_poly.entity_id
_entity_poly.type
_entity_poly.pdbx_seq_one_letter_code
_entity_poly.pdbx_strand_id
1 'polypeptide(L)'
;MYEPLLVERMKHLLSTGEHADVYFLVGDGDGKELVPAHKLILRSASEVFEAMFRFDAKNEKAKFASANCPVEVPDVEAAAFKVMLSFIYTEELSELNGDNAMAVLYAAKKYNIIGLVRPSLQIPISKLRNVFLAYAQARLFDLEDFANCCLSYIDKNADTLLKSEEFLQIDQKLLCEILERDELQIREEISIWDAVLTAEEKIGVYQFHCQPHFRGNYAQLFYPLKFASHWRIWTFGTISMEIEELSEFAREPMDSYRYSDNTVYIKGLSWKILAQIKANNEGTEKWLAIQLCCFGPREAFNNEPQGRGFNFIAFTELMEPSKGFYDKNGDKITVAVDFAVAEPKADKSISNSSKPYGTISMEIENLSEFAREVVLSERESESVTYIKGLPWKIWAKISQRMESTDNNEKCLGIFLLCAAPKEDKNWSCKCSATVRIVSQMRGVADMKREFSEERTFNSESINWGFPDFISFAELMQPLNGFFNKGEDKLTLAIDVTVKEAKTEDKS
;
A
#
# COMPACT_ATOMS: atom_id res chain seq x y z
N MET A 1 -56.71 -9.13 8.86
CA MET A 1 -56.47 -7.89 9.64
C MET A 1 -57.13 -6.77 8.88
N TYR A 2 -58.04 -6.01 9.49
CA TYR A 2 -58.55 -4.78 8.89
C TYR A 2 -57.46 -3.72 9.01
N GLU A 3 -56.98 -3.18 7.89
CA GLU A 3 -56.14 -1.98 7.91
C GLU A 3 -56.99 -0.82 8.47
N PRO A 4 -56.47 0.02 9.38
CA PRO A 4 -57.25 1.12 9.92
C PRO A 4 -57.62 2.11 8.81
N LEU A 5 -58.89 2.53 8.74
CA LEU A 5 -59.40 3.51 7.75
C LEU A 5 -58.57 4.81 7.68
N LEU A 6 -57.86 5.17 8.75
CA LEU A 6 -56.94 6.31 8.75
C LEU A 6 -55.70 6.07 7.88
N VAL A 7 -55.10 4.88 7.97
CA VAL A 7 -53.91 4.51 7.20
C VAL A 7 -54.22 4.51 5.70
N GLU A 8 -55.36 3.96 5.29
CA GLU A 8 -55.81 3.99 3.89
C GLU A 8 -55.98 5.42 3.37
N ARG A 9 -56.52 6.33 4.19
CA ARG A 9 -56.66 7.75 3.82
C ARG A 9 -55.30 8.44 3.71
N MET A 10 -54.34 8.14 4.59
CA MET A 10 -52.98 8.67 4.50
C MET A 10 -52.23 8.14 3.28
N LYS A 11 -52.39 6.84 2.95
CA LYS A 11 -51.90 6.25 1.70
C LYS A 11 -52.48 6.96 0.48
N HIS A 12 -53.78 7.24 0.49
CA HIS A 12 -54.44 7.98 -0.58
C HIS A 12 -53.81 9.37 -0.78
N LEU A 13 -53.66 10.17 0.29
CA LEU A 13 -53.01 11.48 0.22
C LEU A 13 -51.57 11.41 -0.31
N LEU A 14 -50.78 10.42 0.15
CA LEU A 14 -49.39 10.25 -0.31
C LEU A 14 -49.32 9.89 -1.80
N SER A 15 -50.18 8.99 -2.26
CA SER A 15 -50.18 8.48 -3.64
C SER A 15 -50.75 9.46 -4.66
N THR A 16 -51.80 10.23 -4.30
CA THR A 16 -52.42 11.19 -5.23
C THR A 16 -51.74 12.55 -5.20
N GLY A 17 -51.10 12.91 -4.08
CA GLY A 17 -50.58 14.26 -3.85
C GLY A 17 -51.69 15.32 -3.76
N GLU A 18 -52.95 14.90 -3.56
CA GLU A 18 -54.07 15.83 -3.46
C GLU A 18 -53.91 16.75 -2.25
N HIS A 19 -54.02 18.06 -2.47
CA HIS A 19 -53.75 19.10 -1.47
C HIS A 19 -52.29 19.24 -1.01
N ALA A 20 -51.33 18.69 -1.75
CA ALA A 20 -49.91 18.92 -1.50
C ALA A 20 -49.57 20.42 -1.52
N ASP A 21 -48.92 20.89 -0.47
CA ASP A 21 -48.51 22.28 -0.27
C ASP A 21 -46.97 22.44 -0.26
N VAL A 22 -46.25 21.37 -0.59
CA VAL A 22 -44.81 21.35 -0.86
C VAL A 22 -44.48 20.30 -1.92
N TYR A 23 -43.46 20.61 -2.72
CA TYR A 23 -42.89 19.71 -3.73
C TYR A 23 -41.39 19.62 -3.53
N PHE A 24 -40.85 18.40 -3.57
CA PHE A 24 -39.42 18.15 -3.49
C PHE A 24 -38.90 17.70 -4.85
N LEU A 25 -37.75 18.22 -5.27
CA LEU A 25 -37.00 17.68 -6.40
C LEU A 25 -35.87 16.83 -5.83
N VAL A 26 -36.06 15.52 -5.82
CA VAL A 26 -35.22 14.55 -5.10
C VAL A 26 -34.33 13.78 -6.07
N GLY A 27 -33.09 13.53 -5.67
CA GLY A 27 -32.08 12.83 -6.48
C GLY A 27 -31.23 13.77 -7.33
N ASP A 28 -30.29 13.20 -8.06
CA ASP A 28 -29.36 13.92 -8.91
C ASP A 28 -29.37 13.40 -10.36
N GLY A 29 -28.89 14.23 -11.29
CA GLY A 29 -28.80 13.92 -12.71
C GLY A 29 -30.15 13.51 -13.33
N ASP A 30 -30.13 12.43 -14.10
CA ASP A 30 -31.30 11.84 -14.75
C ASP A 30 -32.26 11.12 -13.76
N GLY A 31 -31.83 10.92 -12.51
CA GLY A 31 -32.61 10.30 -11.44
C GLY A 31 -33.49 11.27 -10.65
N LYS A 32 -33.61 12.53 -11.09
CA LYS A 32 -34.40 13.56 -10.42
C LYS A 32 -35.90 13.29 -10.53
N GLU A 33 -36.57 13.25 -9.39
CA GLU A 33 -38.01 13.05 -9.31
C GLU A 33 -38.69 14.17 -8.53
N LEU A 34 -39.80 14.68 -9.06
CA LEU A 34 -40.66 15.64 -8.37
C LEU A 34 -41.65 14.89 -7.48
N VAL A 35 -41.55 15.08 -6.16
CA VAL A 35 -42.33 14.36 -5.15
C VAL A 35 -43.23 15.35 -4.39
N PRO A 36 -44.58 15.25 -4.51
CA PRO A 36 -45.51 16.07 -3.73
C PRO A 36 -45.61 15.58 -2.27
N ALA A 37 -45.81 16.49 -1.32
CA ALA A 37 -46.04 16.15 0.08
C ALA A 37 -46.81 17.26 0.83
N HIS A 38 -47.07 17.03 2.12
CA HIS A 38 -47.86 17.90 2.99
C HIS A 38 -47.03 18.41 4.17
N LYS A 39 -46.81 19.73 4.25
CA LYS A 39 -46.00 20.38 5.28
C LYS A 39 -46.46 20.00 6.68
N LEU A 40 -47.77 20.02 6.96
CA LEU A 40 -48.30 19.70 8.29
C LEU A 40 -47.88 18.31 8.77
N ILE A 41 -47.98 17.31 7.90
CA ILE A 41 -47.61 15.92 8.21
C ILE A 41 -46.11 15.83 8.44
N LEU A 42 -45.31 16.38 7.54
CA LEU A 42 -43.83 16.37 7.65
C LEU A 42 -43.31 17.04 8.92
N ARG A 43 -43.86 18.20 9.26
CA ARG A 43 -43.51 18.96 10.49
C ARG A 43 -43.83 18.17 11.75
N SER A 44 -44.91 17.39 11.74
CA SER A 44 -45.30 16.57 12.90
C SER A 44 -44.37 15.39 13.14
N ALA A 45 -43.72 14.89 12.09
CA ALA A 45 -42.84 13.72 12.15
C ALA A 45 -41.34 14.05 12.24
N SER A 46 -40.94 15.29 11.94
CA SER A 46 -39.53 15.69 11.84
C SER A 46 -39.31 17.12 12.32
N GLU A 47 -38.41 17.26 13.30
CA GLU A 47 -37.93 18.58 13.74
C GLU A 47 -37.19 19.34 12.63
N VAL A 48 -36.57 18.62 11.69
CA VAL A 48 -35.88 19.20 10.53
C VAL A 48 -36.90 19.82 9.58
N PHE A 49 -38.00 19.11 9.28
CA PHE A 49 -39.09 19.69 8.48
C PHE A 49 -39.84 20.80 9.24
N GLU A 50 -40.04 20.68 10.56
CA GLU A 50 -40.54 21.77 11.40
C GLU A 50 -39.70 23.03 11.25
N ALA A 51 -38.37 22.92 11.38
CA ALA A 51 -37.46 24.04 11.21
C ALA A 51 -37.47 24.60 9.77
N MET A 52 -37.42 23.71 8.77
CA MET A 52 -37.45 24.06 7.35
C MET A 52 -38.68 24.91 6.99
N PHE A 53 -39.87 24.50 7.45
CA PHE A 53 -41.13 25.15 7.07
C PHE A 53 -41.60 26.24 8.03
N ARG A 54 -41.00 26.38 9.22
CA ARG A 54 -41.32 27.46 10.17
C ARG A 54 -41.01 28.85 9.61
N PHE A 55 -39.99 28.98 8.76
CA PHE A 55 -39.58 30.27 8.18
C PHE A 55 -40.33 30.64 6.90
N ASP A 56 -40.87 29.66 6.16
CA ASP A 56 -41.71 29.89 4.98
C ASP A 56 -42.97 30.71 5.34
N ALA A 57 -43.58 30.43 6.50
CA ALA A 57 -44.78 31.11 6.96
C ALA A 57 -44.55 32.59 7.33
N LYS A 58 -43.29 33.04 7.48
CA LYS A 58 -42.92 34.40 7.90
C LYS A 58 -42.31 35.24 6.77
N ASN A 59 -42.00 34.66 5.62
CA ASN A 59 -41.33 35.34 4.51
C ASN A 59 -42.23 35.30 3.26
N GLU A 60 -42.83 36.44 2.88
CA GLU A 60 -43.61 36.59 1.63
C GLU A 60 -42.80 36.29 0.34
N LYS A 61 -41.48 36.11 0.45
CA LYS A 61 -40.55 35.77 -0.65
C LYS A 61 -40.17 34.29 -0.73
N ALA A 62 -40.60 33.43 0.19
CA ALA A 62 -40.27 32.00 0.15
C ALA A 62 -41.11 31.29 -0.93
N LYS A 63 -40.62 31.32 -2.17
CA LYS A 63 -41.25 30.73 -3.36
C LYS A 63 -41.22 29.20 -3.41
N PHE A 64 -40.72 28.50 -2.39
CA PHE A 64 -40.46 27.05 -2.39
C PHE A 64 -41.70 26.13 -2.32
N ALA A 65 -42.89 26.65 -2.66
CA ALA A 65 -44.18 26.01 -2.33
C ALA A 65 -44.99 25.58 -3.55
N SER A 66 -44.41 25.51 -4.74
CA SER A 66 -45.13 25.10 -5.95
C SER A 66 -44.29 24.17 -6.82
N ALA A 67 -44.95 23.38 -7.68
CA ALA A 67 -44.26 22.53 -8.66
C ALA A 67 -43.23 23.29 -9.53
N ASN A 68 -43.40 24.61 -9.68
CA ASN A 68 -42.49 25.47 -10.44
C ASN A 68 -41.28 25.98 -9.64
N CYS A 69 -41.23 25.74 -8.32
CA CYS A 69 -40.11 26.08 -7.44
C CYS A 69 -40.07 25.06 -6.28
N PRO A 70 -39.61 23.82 -6.55
CA PRO A 70 -39.54 22.77 -5.55
C PRO A 70 -38.36 22.96 -4.58
N VAL A 71 -38.42 22.25 -3.45
CA VAL A 71 -37.29 22.11 -2.51
C VAL A 71 -36.32 21.06 -3.06
N GLU A 72 -35.09 21.45 -3.36
CA GLU A 72 -34.09 20.55 -3.92
C GLU A 72 -33.48 19.64 -2.83
N VAL A 73 -33.42 18.34 -3.11
CA VAL A 73 -32.81 17.30 -2.26
C VAL A 73 -31.90 16.42 -3.13
N PRO A 74 -30.75 16.93 -3.57
CA PRO A 74 -29.90 16.22 -4.52
C PRO A 74 -29.15 15.01 -3.92
N ASP A 75 -28.93 15.02 -2.60
CA ASP A 75 -28.12 14.04 -1.86
C ASP A 75 -28.92 12.86 -1.29
N VAL A 76 -30.18 12.69 -1.69
CA VAL A 76 -31.02 11.56 -1.28
C VAL A 76 -31.61 10.89 -2.51
N GLU A 77 -31.48 9.57 -2.61
CA GLU A 77 -32.12 8.79 -3.68
C GLU A 77 -33.66 8.88 -3.58
N ALA A 78 -34.34 9.08 -4.72
CA ALA A 78 -35.79 9.23 -4.76
C ALA A 78 -36.55 8.04 -4.13
N ALA A 79 -36.06 6.81 -4.35
CA ALA A 79 -36.62 5.61 -3.74
C ALA A 79 -36.55 5.66 -2.20
N ALA A 80 -35.41 6.05 -1.63
CA ALA A 80 -35.24 6.16 -0.18
C ALA A 80 -36.13 7.26 0.43
N PHE A 81 -36.25 8.39 -0.26
CA PHE A 81 -37.13 9.48 0.17
C PHE A 81 -38.61 9.05 0.18
N LYS A 82 -39.06 8.29 -0.83
CA LYS A 82 -40.42 7.73 -0.89
C LYS A 82 -40.68 6.73 0.25
N VAL A 83 -39.73 5.86 0.56
CA VAL A 83 -39.84 4.97 1.74
C VAL A 83 -39.97 5.78 3.03
N MET A 84 -39.18 6.84 3.19
CA MET A 84 -39.27 7.73 4.34
C MET A 84 -40.64 8.42 4.43
N LEU A 85 -41.19 8.91 3.31
CA LEU A 85 -42.53 9.48 3.27
C LEU A 85 -43.60 8.43 3.59
N SER A 86 -43.50 7.23 3.02
CA SER A 86 -44.43 6.13 3.32
C SER A 86 -44.49 5.85 4.82
N PHE A 87 -43.32 5.76 5.46
CA PHE A 87 -43.22 5.62 6.91
C PHE A 87 -43.83 6.78 7.67
N ILE A 88 -43.53 8.03 7.30
CA ILE A 88 -44.12 9.23 7.96
C ILE A 88 -45.66 9.22 7.90
N TYR A 89 -46.24 8.73 6.80
CA TYR A 89 -47.69 8.76 6.59
C TYR A 89 -48.40 7.55 7.21
N THR A 90 -47.74 6.41 7.29
CA THR A 90 -48.41 5.12 7.52
C THR A 90 -47.72 4.20 8.52
N GLU A 91 -46.49 4.51 8.94
CA GLU A 91 -45.59 3.64 9.72
C GLU A 91 -45.24 2.31 9.01
N GLU A 92 -45.52 2.19 7.70
CA GLU A 92 -45.22 0.99 6.92
C GLU A 92 -43.77 0.97 6.42
N LEU A 93 -43.22 -0.25 6.38
CA LEU A 93 -41.83 -0.54 5.99
C LEU A 93 -41.76 -1.55 4.84
N SER A 94 -42.86 -1.78 4.13
CA SER A 94 -42.98 -2.81 3.08
C SER A 94 -42.01 -2.61 1.91
N GLU A 95 -41.63 -1.36 1.64
CA GLU A 95 -40.70 -1.00 0.58
C GLU A 95 -39.22 -0.95 1.05
N LEU A 96 -38.96 -1.07 2.36
CA LEU A 96 -37.60 -1.11 2.90
C LEU A 96 -36.96 -2.48 2.67
N ASN A 97 -35.83 -2.51 1.97
CA ASN A 97 -35.13 -3.74 1.61
C ASN A 97 -33.61 -3.52 1.49
N GLY A 98 -32.88 -4.57 1.12
CA GLY A 98 -31.42 -4.55 1.01
C GLY A 98 -30.84 -3.53 0.02
N ASP A 99 -31.62 -3.16 -1.00
CA ASP A 99 -31.16 -2.25 -2.06
C ASP A 99 -31.20 -0.80 -1.61
N ASN A 100 -32.19 -0.43 -0.78
CA ASN A 100 -32.40 0.95 -0.34
C ASN A 100 -32.11 1.18 1.15
N ALA A 101 -31.81 0.14 1.95
CA ALA A 101 -31.66 0.23 3.40
C ALA A 101 -30.72 1.36 3.86
N MET A 102 -29.55 1.47 3.24
CA MET A 102 -28.54 2.47 3.61
C MET A 102 -28.92 3.87 3.15
N ALA A 103 -29.52 4.02 1.97
CA ALA A 103 -30.05 5.30 1.52
C ALA A 103 -31.21 5.78 2.44
N VAL A 104 -32.06 4.86 2.91
CA VAL A 104 -33.11 5.14 3.89
C VAL A 104 -32.51 5.49 5.25
N LEU A 105 -31.46 4.80 5.71
CA LEU A 105 -30.76 5.16 6.96
C LEU A 105 -30.22 6.60 6.91
N TYR A 106 -29.59 6.97 5.79
CA TYR A 106 -29.10 8.32 5.57
C TYR A 106 -30.23 9.35 5.63
N ALA A 107 -31.34 9.11 4.90
CA ALA A 107 -32.51 9.99 4.94
C ALA A 107 -33.10 10.10 6.36
N ALA A 108 -33.23 8.98 7.06
CA ALA A 108 -33.74 8.93 8.43
C ALA A 108 -32.87 9.76 9.38
N LYS A 109 -31.54 9.67 9.29
CA LYS A 109 -30.61 10.50 10.08
C LYS A 109 -30.68 11.97 9.68
N LYS A 110 -30.67 12.28 8.38
CA LYS A 110 -30.74 13.64 7.85
C LYS A 110 -32.00 14.39 8.27
N TYR A 111 -33.14 13.73 8.25
CA TYR A 111 -34.44 14.32 8.61
C TYR A 111 -34.89 13.98 10.04
N ASN A 112 -34.03 13.37 10.85
CA ASN A 112 -34.30 12.99 12.24
C ASN A 112 -35.57 12.13 12.42
N ILE A 113 -35.78 11.15 11.54
CA ILE A 113 -36.87 10.16 11.62
C ILE A 113 -36.37 8.93 12.39
N ILE A 114 -36.33 9.03 13.72
CA ILE A 114 -35.73 8.00 14.60
C ILE A 114 -36.34 6.61 14.38
N GLY A 115 -37.65 6.54 14.08
CA GLY A 115 -38.38 5.30 13.85
C GLY A 115 -37.84 4.44 12.69
N LEU A 116 -37.16 5.06 11.71
CA LEU A 116 -36.58 4.35 10.55
C LEU A 116 -35.16 3.83 10.80
N VAL A 117 -34.45 4.37 11.79
CA VAL A 117 -33.03 4.02 12.02
C VAL A 117 -32.86 2.53 12.35
N ARG A 118 -33.63 2.03 13.32
CA ARG A 118 -33.53 0.63 13.74
C ARG A 118 -33.96 -0.35 12.62
N PRO A 119 -35.11 -0.17 11.94
CA PRO A 119 -35.48 -1.01 10.80
C PRO A 119 -34.42 -1.08 9.71
N SER A 120 -33.81 0.05 9.33
CA SER A 120 -32.75 0.07 8.32
C SER A 120 -31.54 -0.79 8.71
N LEU A 121 -31.18 -0.81 10.00
CA LEU A 121 -30.06 -1.60 10.52
C LEU A 121 -30.40 -3.08 10.75
N GLN A 122 -31.68 -3.46 10.75
CA GLN A 122 -32.11 -4.85 10.94
C GLN A 122 -32.12 -5.67 9.65
N ILE A 123 -31.97 -5.01 8.49
CA ILE A 123 -31.76 -5.73 7.23
C ILE A 123 -30.47 -6.53 7.33
N PRO A 124 -30.49 -7.85 7.05
CA PRO A 124 -29.29 -8.68 7.14
C PRO A 124 -28.17 -8.12 6.26
N ILE A 125 -26.96 -8.02 6.81
CA ILE A 125 -25.79 -7.46 6.10
C ILE A 125 -25.53 -8.17 4.77
N SER A 126 -25.73 -9.48 4.72
CA SER A 126 -25.58 -10.29 3.50
C SER A 126 -26.60 -9.99 2.39
N LYS A 127 -27.65 -9.22 2.70
CA LYS A 127 -28.66 -8.79 1.73
C LYS A 127 -28.48 -7.33 1.31
N LEU A 128 -27.56 -6.60 1.93
CA LEU A 128 -27.31 -5.20 1.56
C LEU A 128 -26.67 -5.15 0.18
N ARG A 129 -27.16 -4.24 -0.67
CA ARG A 129 -26.57 -3.98 -2.00
C ARG A 129 -25.09 -3.63 -1.90
N ASN A 130 -24.74 -2.74 -0.98
CA ASN A 130 -23.36 -2.28 -0.79
C ASN A 130 -22.98 -2.27 0.69
N VAL A 131 -22.25 -3.29 1.14
CA VAL A 131 -21.76 -3.39 2.53
C VAL A 131 -20.68 -2.37 2.86
N PHE A 132 -19.92 -1.89 1.87
CA PHE A 132 -18.92 -0.84 2.07
C PHE A 132 -19.57 0.49 2.40
N LEU A 133 -20.63 0.85 1.67
CA LEU A 133 -21.47 2.01 2.00
C LEU A 133 -22.12 1.85 3.38
N ALA A 134 -22.57 0.64 3.71
CA ALA A 134 -23.13 0.33 5.02
C ALA A 134 -22.14 0.61 6.15
N TYR A 135 -20.90 0.14 6.01
CA TYR A 135 -19.81 0.40 6.93
C TYR A 135 -19.47 1.89 7.05
N ALA A 136 -19.33 2.58 5.91
CA ALA A 136 -19.00 4.01 5.87
C ALA A 136 -20.04 4.87 6.60
N GLN A 137 -21.33 4.62 6.34
CA GLN A 137 -22.42 5.34 7.00
C GLN A 137 -22.53 4.98 8.48
N ALA A 138 -22.32 3.71 8.84
CA ALA A 138 -22.33 3.29 10.23
C ALA A 138 -21.30 4.08 11.04
N ARG A 139 -20.10 4.28 10.49
CA ARG A 139 -19.07 5.13 11.10
C ARG A 139 -19.46 6.60 11.15
N LEU A 140 -20.01 7.13 10.06
CA LEU A 140 -20.46 8.53 10.00
C LEU A 140 -21.50 8.85 11.09
N PHE A 141 -22.32 7.86 11.46
CA PHE A 141 -23.40 8.00 12.44
C PHE A 141 -23.08 7.42 13.83
N ASP A 142 -21.80 7.09 14.10
CA ASP A 142 -21.33 6.52 15.36
C ASP A 142 -22.08 5.24 15.79
N LEU A 143 -22.38 4.36 14.82
CA LEU A 143 -23.05 3.07 15.00
C LEU A 143 -22.03 1.92 15.08
N GLU A 144 -21.17 1.94 16.10
CA GLU A 144 -20.00 1.06 16.23
C GLU A 144 -20.33 -0.44 16.11
N ASP A 145 -21.37 -0.92 16.80
CA ASP A 145 -21.76 -2.34 16.75
C ASP A 145 -22.08 -2.81 15.32
N PHE A 146 -22.84 -2.00 14.59
CA PHE A 146 -23.20 -2.30 13.20
C PHE A 146 -22.01 -2.15 12.26
N ALA A 147 -21.15 -1.14 12.48
CA ALA A 147 -19.91 -0.97 11.73
C ALA A 147 -18.99 -2.20 11.88
N ASN A 148 -18.83 -2.71 13.10
CA ASN A 148 -18.04 -3.91 13.40
C ASN A 148 -18.64 -5.17 12.75
N CYS A 149 -19.98 -5.27 12.71
CA CYS A 149 -20.64 -6.37 12.00
C CYS A 149 -20.41 -6.29 10.48
N CYS A 150 -20.42 -5.09 9.90
CA CYS A 150 -20.10 -4.89 8.49
C CYS A 150 -18.65 -5.27 8.18
N LEU A 151 -17.69 -4.83 9.01
CA LEU A 151 -16.29 -5.21 8.88
C LEU A 151 -16.09 -6.71 8.95
N SER A 152 -16.66 -7.38 9.97
CA SER A 152 -16.54 -8.83 10.10
C SER A 152 -17.12 -9.57 8.89
N TYR A 153 -18.17 -9.03 8.28
CA TYR A 153 -18.71 -9.57 7.04
C TYR A 153 -17.79 -9.33 5.84
N ILE A 154 -17.20 -8.13 5.73
CA ILE A 154 -16.23 -7.80 4.68
C ILE A 154 -15.02 -8.73 4.79
N ASP A 155 -14.44 -8.88 5.98
CA ASP A 155 -13.29 -9.73 6.26
C ASP A 155 -13.52 -11.17 5.79
N LYS A 156 -14.66 -11.76 6.14
CA LYS A 156 -15.01 -13.16 5.80
C LYS A 156 -15.32 -13.38 4.32
N ASN A 157 -15.72 -12.35 3.60
CA ASN A 157 -16.18 -12.44 2.22
C ASN A 157 -15.31 -11.62 1.25
N ALA A 158 -14.09 -11.26 1.67
CA ALA A 158 -13.21 -10.34 0.96
C ALA A 158 -12.90 -10.80 -0.47
N ASP A 159 -12.61 -12.10 -0.67
CA ASP A 159 -12.37 -12.70 -2.00
C ASP A 159 -13.44 -12.34 -3.06
N THR A 160 -14.71 -12.31 -2.63
CA THR A 160 -15.85 -11.99 -3.50
C THR A 160 -16.14 -10.50 -3.55
N LEU A 161 -16.11 -9.82 -2.39
CA LEU A 161 -16.50 -8.42 -2.28
C LEU A 161 -15.50 -7.48 -2.95
N LEU A 162 -14.21 -7.79 -2.91
CA LEU A 162 -13.19 -6.97 -3.59
C LEU A 162 -13.35 -6.99 -5.12
N LYS A 163 -13.98 -8.02 -5.69
CA LYS A 163 -14.22 -8.15 -7.15
C LYS A 163 -15.57 -7.54 -7.58
N SER A 164 -16.31 -6.95 -6.67
CA SER A 164 -17.65 -6.39 -6.92
C SER A 164 -17.59 -4.98 -7.51
N GLU A 165 -18.61 -4.57 -8.26
CA GLU A 165 -18.71 -3.19 -8.78
C GLU A 165 -18.87 -2.18 -7.64
N GLU A 166 -19.48 -2.58 -6.53
CA GLU A 166 -19.66 -1.77 -5.33
C GLU A 166 -18.34 -1.38 -4.67
N PHE A 167 -17.31 -2.23 -4.78
CA PHE A 167 -15.98 -1.93 -4.29
C PHE A 167 -15.34 -0.78 -5.07
N LEU A 168 -15.61 -0.65 -6.37
CA LEU A 168 -15.10 0.45 -7.20
C LEU A 168 -15.69 1.82 -6.82
N GLN A 169 -16.80 1.83 -6.07
CA GLN A 169 -17.50 3.05 -5.67
C GLN A 169 -17.00 3.63 -4.35
N ILE A 170 -16.06 2.95 -3.65
CA ILE A 170 -15.56 3.42 -2.36
C ILE A 170 -14.52 4.54 -2.52
N ASP A 171 -14.48 5.43 -1.56
CA ASP A 171 -13.45 6.48 -1.53
C ASP A 171 -12.07 5.93 -1.10
N GLN A 172 -11.02 6.70 -1.39
CA GLN A 172 -9.64 6.35 -1.09
C GLN A 172 -9.39 6.07 0.40
N LYS A 173 -10.06 6.81 1.29
CA LYS A 173 -9.86 6.65 2.73
C LYS A 173 -10.40 5.30 3.19
N LEU A 174 -11.60 4.96 2.74
CA LEU A 174 -12.25 3.70 3.03
C LEU A 174 -11.49 2.51 2.43
N LEU A 175 -10.97 2.69 1.22
CA LEU A 175 -10.11 1.71 0.55
C LEU A 175 -8.88 1.37 1.40
N CYS A 176 -8.10 2.38 1.81
CA CYS A 176 -6.92 2.15 2.64
C CYS A 176 -7.30 1.45 3.96
N GLU A 177 -8.37 1.88 4.60
CA GLU A 177 -8.81 1.32 5.87
C GLU A 177 -9.23 -0.14 5.78
N ILE A 178 -9.91 -0.55 4.70
CA ILE A 178 -10.26 -1.96 4.47
C ILE A 178 -8.98 -2.78 4.24
N LEU A 179 -8.08 -2.29 3.40
CA LEU A 179 -6.87 -3.01 2.99
C LEU A 179 -5.78 -3.08 4.06
N GLU A 180 -5.81 -2.20 5.06
CA GLU A 180 -4.91 -2.24 6.23
C GLU A 180 -5.31 -3.32 7.25
N ARG A 181 -6.45 -3.99 7.08
CA ARG A 181 -6.95 -4.99 8.05
C ARG A 181 -6.22 -6.32 7.91
N ASP A 182 -5.69 -6.82 9.03
CA ASP A 182 -5.05 -8.13 9.12
C ASP A 182 -6.07 -9.30 9.05
N GLU A 183 -7.36 -9.03 9.27
CA GLU A 183 -8.41 -10.06 9.29
C GLU A 183 -9.01 -10.39 7.90
N LEU A 184 -8.59 -9.71 6.83
CA LEU A 184 -9.09 -9.95 5.48
C LEU A 184 -8.82 -11.39 5.03
N GLN A 185 -9.88 -12.18 4.84
CA GLN A 185 -9.79 -13.57 4.39
C GLN A 185 -9.74 -13.60 2.86
N ILE A 186 -8.52 -13.57 2.33
CA ILE A 186 -8.24 -13.58 0.91
C ILE A 186 -7.36 -14.79 0.58
N ARG A 187 -7.72 -15.55 -0.45
CA ARG A 187 -6.96 -16.75 -0.86
C ARG A 187 -5.65 -16.43 -1.55
N GLU A 188 -5.67 -15.41 -2.39
CA GLU A 188 -4.51 -15.00 -3.19
C GLU A 188 -4.38 -13.48 -3.13
N GLU A 189 -3.22 -13.00 -2.71
CA GLU A 189 -2.88 -11.58 -2.66
C GLU A 189 -3.10 -10.88 -4.02
N ILE A 190 -2.97 -11.61 -5.13
CA ILE A 190 -3.29 -11.11 -6.47
C ILE A 190 -4.73 -10.61 -6.63
N SER A 191 -5.67 -11.17 -5.85
CA SER A 191 -7.08 -10.73 -5.88
C SER A 191 -7.26 -9.30 -5.38
N ILE A 192 -6.37 -8.80 -4.52
CA ILE A 192 -6.35 -7.39 -4.09
C ILE A 192 -5.85 -6.51 -5.23
N TRP A 193 -4.76 -6.93 -5.88
CA TRP A 193 -4.18 -6.20 -7.00
C TRP A 193 -5.15 -6.14 -8.19
N ASP A 194 -5.87 -7.22 -8.47
CA ASP A 194 -6.91 -7.27 -9.52
C ASP A 194 -8.13 -6.41 -9.20
N ALA A 195 -8.50 -6.33 -7.93
CA ALA A 195 -9.63 -5.55 -7.46
C ALA A 195 -9.38 -4.03 -7.49
N VAL A 196 -8.15 -3.62 -7.22
CA VAL A 196 -7.82 -2.21 -6.94
C VAL A 196 -7.09 -1.54 -8.11
N LEU A 197 -6.52 -2.31 -9.04
CA LEU A 197 -5.76 -1.79 -10.17
C LEU A 197 -6.24 -2.42 -11.50
N THR A 198 -6.53 -1.58 -12.49
CA THR A 198 -6.61 -2.02 -13.89
C THR A 198 -5.22 -2.48 -14.38
N ALA A 199 -5.16 -3.20 -15.50
CA ALA A 199 -3.90 -3.68 -16.05
C ALA A 199 -2.89 -2.53 -16.31
N GLU A 200 -3.36 -1.35 -16.71
CA GLU A 200 -2.54 -0.15 -16.92
C GLU A 200 -2.08 0.48 -15.59
N GLU A 201 -2.91 0.43 -14.56
CA GLU A 201 -2.59 0.94 -13.22
C GLU A 201 -1.61 0.03 -12.47
N LYS A 202 -1.68 -1.29 -12.70
CA LYS A 202 -0.66 -2.24 -12.25
C LYS A 202 0.70 -1.90 -12.85
N ILE A 203 0.72 -1.53 -14.13
CA ILE A 203 1.92 -1.07 -14.83
C ILE A 203 2.39 0.28 -14.26
N GLY A 204 1.48 1.19 -13.89
CA GLY A 204 1.80 2.48 -13.28
C GLY A 204 2.36 2.40 -11.84
N VAL A 205 1.74 1.59 -10.98
CA VAL A 205 2.25 1.28 -9.63
C VAL A 205 3.63 0.61 -9.73
N TYR A 206 3.79 -0.29 -10.70
CA TYR A 206 5.06 -0.90 -11.02
C TYR A 206 6.12 0.12 -11.50
N GLN A 207 5.76 1.04 -12.42
CA GLN A 207 6.65 2.11 -12.89
C GLN A 207 7.06 3.05 -11.75
N PHE A 208 6.14 3.37 -10.84
CA PHE A 208 6.43 4.17 -9.66
C PHE A 208 7.43 3.45 -8.73
N HIS A 209 7.21 2.17 -8.43
CA HIS A 209 8.05 1.41 -7.52
C HIS A 209 9.41 1.00 -8.12
N CYS A 210 9.50 0.91 -9.45
CA CYS A 210 10.75 0.62 -10.16
C CYS A 210 11.52 1.88 -10.60
N GLN A 211 10.89 3.06 -10.67
CA GLN A 211 11.53 4.34 -11.03
C GLN A 211 10.95 5.56 -10.29
N PRO A 212 11.49 5.91 -9.11
CA PRO A 212 11.08 7.11 -8.36
C PRO A 212 11.34 8.46 -9.08
N HIS A 213 12.06 8.44 -10.21
CA HIS A 213 12.50 9.64 -10.94
C HIS A 213 11.74 9.90 -12.25
N PHE A 214 10.81 9.03 -12.65
CA PHE A 214 10.07 9.22 -13.90
C PHE A 214 8.95 10.26 -13.71
N ARG A 215 9.24 11.54 -14.01
CA ARG A 215 8.23 12.59 -14.21
C ARG A 215 7.53 12.43 -15.56
N GLY A 216 6.82 11.31 -15.75
CA GLY A 216 5.82 11.18 -16.81
C GLY A 216 4.49 11.79 -16.36
N ASN A 217 3.65 12.21 -17.30
CA ASN A 217 2.33 12.82 -17.05
C ASN A 217 1.34 11.98 -16.21
N TYR A 218 1.72 10.76 -15.82
CA TYR A 218 0.93 9.84 -15.00
C TYR A 218 1.30 9.84 -13.50
N ALA A 219 2.36 10.55 -13.10
CA ALA A 219 2.79 10.65 -11.68
C ALA A 219 1.76 11.38 -10.78
N GLN A 220 0.81 12.12 -11.37
CA GLN A 220 -0.26 12.78 -10.62
C GLN A 220 -1.50 11.88 -10.38
N LEU A 221 -1.58 10.71 -11.02
CA LEU A 221 -2.75 9.83 -10.96
C LEU A 221 -2.62 8.70 -9.92
N PHE A 222 -1.42 8.43 -9.39
CA PHE A 222 -1.22 7.25 -8.55
C PHE A 222 -0.36 7.56 -7.33
N TYR A 223 -0.97 7.99 -6.21
CA TYR A 223 -0.45 7.85 -4.83
C TYR A 223 -1.60 8.05 -3.80
N PRO A 224 -1.70 7.31 -2.67
CA PRO A 224 -1.06 6.04 -2.31
C PRO A 224 -2.06 4.95 -1.93
N LEU A 225 -1.86 3.72 -2.40
CA LEU A 225 -2.10 2.54 -1.57
C LEU A 225 -0.81 2.25 -0.83
N LYS A 226 -0.62 2.88 0.31
CA LYS A 226 0.41 2.46 1.26
C LYS A 226 -0.13 1.23 1.97
N PHE A 227 0.09 0.05 1.41
CA PHE A 227 -0.07 -1.17 2.19
C PHE A 227 0.88 -1.10 3.37
N ALA A 228 0.36 -1.25 4.58
CA ALA A 228 1.16 -1.33 5.79
C ALA A 228 2.23 -2.41 5.60
N SER A 229 3.47 -2.07 5.91
CA SER A 229 4.69 -2.86 5.75
C SER A 229 4.77 -4.08 6.70
N HIS A 230 3.63 -4.72 6.98
CA HIS A 230 3.50 -5.77 7.99
C HIS A 230 3.45 -7.17 7.38
N TRP A 231 3.34 -7.27 6.06
CA TRP A 231 3.38 -8.57 5.37
C TRP A 231 4.82 -9.00 5.12
N ARG A 232 5.51 -9.35 6.22
CA ARG A 232 6.82 -10.02 6.18
C ARG A 232 6.62 -11.49 5.81
N ILE A 233 6.27 -11.75 4.56
CA ILE A 233 6.14 -13.11 4.03
C ILE A 233 7.21 -13.29 2.97
N TRP A 234 8.16 -14.18 3.25
CA TRP A 234 8.97 -14.78 2.20
C TRP A 234 8.03 -15.49 1.23
N THR A 235 7.91 -14.99 0.01
CA THR A 235 7.18 -15.69 -1.04
C THR A 235 8.08 -16.78 -1.58
N PHE A 236 7.86 -17.99 -1.08
CA PHE A 236 8.40 -19.23 -1.64
C PHE A 236 7.41 -19.77 -2.66
N GLY A 237 7.90 -20.33 -3.75
CA GLY A 237 7.05 -20.99 -4.73
C GLY A 237 7.84 -21.78 -5.75
N THR A 238 7.10 -22.53 -6.56
CA THR A 238 7.64 -23.34 -7.64
C THR A 238 6.95 -22.93 -8.93
N ILE A 239 7.72 -22.57 -9.96
CA ILE A 239 7.20 -22.44 -11.33
C ILE A 239 7.59 -23.70 -12.07
N SER A 240 6.68 -24.29 -12.83
CA SER A 240 6.99 -25.44 -13.68
C SER A 240 6.63 -25.18 -15.14
N MET A 241 7.39 -25.78 -16.06
CA MET A 241 7.08 -25.87 -17.48
C MET A 241 7.23 -27.31 -17.95
N GLU A 242 6.36 -27.74 -18.88
CA GLU A 242 6.60 -28.94 -19.67
C GLU A 242 7.25 -28.54 -20.99
N ILE A 243 8.27 -29.29 -21.41
CA ILE A 243 8.89 -29.15 -22.73
C ILE A 243 8.49 -30.37 -23.53
N GLU A 244 7.54 -30.20 -24.43
CA GLU A 244 7.10 -31.23 -25.38
C GLU A 244 8.05 -31.31 -26.57
N GLU A 245 8.02 -32.41 -27.32
CA GLU A 245 8.87 -32.64 -28.51
C GLU A 245 10.36 -32.41 -28.23
N LEU A 246 10.84 -32.88 -27.07
CA LEU A 246 12.20 -32.63 -26.60
C LEU A 246 13.25 -33.16 -27.59
N SER A 247 12.96 -34.29 -28.25
CA SER A 247 13.85 -34.87 -29.24
C SER A 247 14.04 -33.98 -30.47
N GLU A 248 13.02 -33.21 -30.86
CA GLU A 248 13.10 -32.19 -31.90
C GLU A 248 13.85 -30.97 -31.39
N PHE A 249 13.48 -30.47 -30.20
CA PHE A 249 14.13 -29.33 -29.58
C PHE A 249 15.65 -29.51 -29.50
N ALA A 250 16.14 -30.68 -29.07
CA ALA A 250 17.57 -30.98 -28.98
C ALA A 250 18.33 -30.86 -30.33
N ARG A 251 17.64 -31.02 -31.47
CA ARG A 251 18.22 -30.93 -32.82
C ARG A 251 18.18 -29.52 -33.39
N GLU A 252 17.39 -28.61 -32.82
CA GLU A 252 17.29 -27.23 -33.27
C GLU A 252 18.65 -26.48 -33.22
N PRO A 253 18.81 -25.37 -33.96
CA PRO A 253 20.04 -24.58 -33.95
C PRO A 253 20.47 -24.10 -32.54
N MET A 254 21.75 -23.76 -32.39
CA MET A 254 22.24 -23.16 -31.15
C MET A 254 21.46 -21.86 -30.85
N ASP A 255 21.25 -21.56 -29.57
CA ASP A 255 20.46 -20.44 -29.04
C ASP A 255 18.94 -20.50 -29.28
N SER A 256 18.41 -21.56 -29.91
CA SER A 256 16.96 -21.86 -29.92
C SER A 256 16.39 -21.90 -28.50
N TYR A 257 15.16 -21.42 -28.34
CA TYR A 257 14.55 -21.26 -27.02
C TYR A 257 13.04 -21.43 -27.00
N ARG A 258 12.50 -21.81 -25.84
CA ARG A 258 11.06 -21.96 -25.56
C ARG A 258 10.72 -21.32 -24.22
N TYR A 259 9.59 -20.62 -24.14
CA TYR A 259 9.07 -20.06 -22.90
C TYR A 259 8.01 -20.95 -22.29
N SER A 260 7.80 -20.86 -20.97
CA SER A 260 6.61 -21.40 -20.33
C SER A 260 5.35 -20.71 -20.87
N ASP A 261 4.30 -21.47 -21.16
CA ASP A 261 3.02 -20.94 -21.63
C ASP A 261 2.40 -20.03 -20.56
N ASN A 262 2.37 -20.53 -19.34
CA ASN A 262 1.85 -19.80 -18.18
C ASN A 262 2.83 -18.70 -17.74
N THR A 263 2.29 -17.50 -17.56
CA THR A 263 2.96 -16.38 -16.88
C THR A 263 2.64 -16.47 -15.40
N VAL A 264 3.67 -16.52 -14.55
CA VAL A 264 3.50 -16.50 -13.10
C VAL A 264 3.81 -15.11 -12.59
N TYR A 265 2.93 -14.53 -11.77
CA TYR A 265 3.14 -13.22 -11.19
C TYR A 265 3.72 -13.35 -9.79
N ILE A 266 4.91 -12.80 -9.55
CA ILE A 266 5.56 -12.80 -8.24
C ILE A 266 5.84 -11.35 -7.85
N LYS A 267 5.25 -10.90 -6.73
CA LYS A 267 5.30 -9.50 -6.26
C LYS A 267 4.98 -8.47 -7.36
N GLY A 268 3.95 -8.75 -8.17
CA GLY A 268 3.48 -7.87 -9.25
C GLY A 268 4.30 -7.92 -10.54
N LEU A 269 5.38 -8.70 -10.59
CA LEU A 269 6.20 -8.91 -11.79
C LEU A 269 5.79 -10.17 -12.54
N SER A 270 5.76 -10.13 -13.87
CA SER A 270 5.51 -11.29 -14.72
C SER A 270 6.78 -12.10 -14.94
N TRP A 271 6.73 -13.38 -14.60
CA TRP A 271 7.84 -14.31 -14.70
C TRP A 271 7.49 -15.48 -15.60
N LYS A 272 8.47 -15.93 -16.40
CA LYS A 272 8.39 -17.17 -17.20
C LYS A 272 9.71 -17.93 -17.11
N ILE A 273 9.62 -19.24 -17.29
CA ILE A 273 10.81 -20.06 -17.49
C ILE A 273 11.18 -20.01 -18.98
N LEU A 274 12.47 -19.79 -19.26
CA LEU A 274 13.07 -19.87 -20.57
C LEU A 274 13.98 -21.10 -20.61
N ALA A 275 13.64 -22.05 -21.46
CA ALA A 275 14.51 -23.15 -21.83
C ALA A 275 15.26 -22.78 -23.12
N GLN A 276 16.58 -22.78 -23.09
CA GLN A 276 17.42 -22.39 -24.22
C GLN A 276 18.52 -23.43 -24.49
N ILE A 277 18.84 -23.64 -25.76
CA ILE A 277 19.96 -24.48 -26.18
C ILE A 277 21.24 -23.65 -26.11
N LYS A 278 22.18 -24.05 -25.26
CA LYS A 278 23.51 -23.43 -25.16
C LYS A 278 24.61 -24.44 -25.36
N ALA A 279 25.79 -23.96 -25.73
CA ALA A 279 26.99 -24.78 -25.70
C ALA A 279 27.46 -24.98 -24.25
N ASN A 280 28.10 -26.11 -23.98
CA ASN A 280 28.93 -26.26 -22.79
C ASN A 280 30.11 -25.26 -22.82
N ASN A 281 30.80 -25.12 -21.69
CA ASN A 281 31.93 -24.17 -21.55
C ASN A 281 33.07 -24.42 -22.56
N GLU A 282 33.13 -25.62 -23.15
CA GLU A 282 34.14 -26.02 -24.13
C GLU A 282 33.66 -25.89 -25.59
N GLY A 283 32.38 -25.55 -25.83
CA GLY A 283 31.81 -25.40 -27.16
C GLY A 283 31.49 -26.71 -27.92
N THR A 284 31.63 -27.86 -27.27
CA THR A 284 31.63 -29.19 -27.90
C THR A 284 30.29 -29.91 -27.83
N GLU A 285 29.41 -29.55 -26.89
CA GLU A 285 28.15 -30.24 -26.64
C GLU A 285 26.98 -29.27 -26.40
N LYS A 286 25.78 -29.67 -26.86
CA LYS A 286 24.54 -28.93 -26.61
C LYS A 286 23.97 -29.26 -25.23
N TRP A 287 23.68 -28.21 -24.48
CA TRP A 287 23.14 -28.24 -23.14
C TRP A 287 21.80 -27.51 -23.11
N LEU A 288 20.89 -28.03 -22.28
CA LEU A 288 19.68 -27.32 -21.89
C LEU A 288 20.05 -26.30 -20.82
N ALA A 289 19.90 -25.02 -21.11
CA ALA A 289 20.01 -23.93 -20.15
C ALA A 289 18.61 -23.51 -19.69
N ILE A 290 18.43 -23.33 -18.39
CA ILE A 290 17.18 -22.86 -17.80
C ILE A 290 17.42 -21.47 -17.23
N GLN A 291 16.58 -20.52 -17.62
CA GLN A 291 16.59 -19.16 -17.11
C GLN A 291 15.22 -18.80 -16.57
N LEU A 292 15.20 -18.08 -15.46
CA LEU A 292 14.00 -17.43 -14.96
C LEU A 292 14.01 -15.99 -15.49
N CYS A 293 13.05 -15.68 -16.35
CA CYS A 293 12.95 -14.40 -17.05
C CYS A 293 11.83 -13.55 -16.48
N CYS A 294 12.15 -12.29 -16.20
CA CYS A 294 11.20 -11.30 -15.69
C CYS A 294 10.85 -10.31 -16.81
N PHE A 295 9.56 -10.20 -17.14
CA PHE A 295 9.06 -9.41 -18.27
C PHE A 295 8.59 -8.02 -17.83
N GLY A 296 9.45 -7.31 -17.11
CA GLY A 296 9.27 -5.88 -16.81
C GLY A 296 9.88 -4.97 -17.89
N PRO A 297 9.53 -3.67 -17.94
CA PRO A 297 10.22 -2.69 -18.77
C PRO A 297 11.74 -2.71 -18.51
N ARG A 298 12.53 -2.64 -19.60
CA ARG A 298 14.01 -2.76 -19.60
C ARG A 298 14.71 -1.87 -18.59
N GLU A 299 14.09 -0.73 -18.29
CA GLU A 299 14.66 0.30 -17.43
C GLU A 299 14.57 -0.08 -15.93
N ALA A 300 13.81 -1.12 -15.57
CA ALA A 300 13.73 -1.68 -14.22
C ALA A 300 14.90 -2.63 -13.87
N PHE A 301 15.73 -2.99 -14.85
CA PHE A 301 16.82 -3.96 -14.66
C PHE A 301 18.21 -3.33 -14.63
N ASN A 302 18.35 -1.99 -14.58
CA ASN A 302 19.67 -1.33 -14.60
C ASN A 302 20.59 -1.80 -15.75
N ASN A 303 20.03 -2.08 -16.93
CA ASN A 303 20.72 -2.70 -18.07
C ASN A 303 21.27 -4.12 -17.82
N GLU A 304 20.91 -4.79 -16.72
CA GLU A 304 21.15 -6.22 -16.53
C GLU A 304 20.24 -7.06 -17.44
N PRO A 305 20.70 -8.27 -17.84
CA PRO A 305 19.87 -9.18 -18.63
C PRO A 305 18.56 -9.55 -17.89
N GLN A 306 17.44 -9.49 -18.62
CA GLN A 306 16.07 -9.75 -18.12
C GLN A 306 15.80 -11.19 -17.67
N GLY A 307 16.82 -12.05 -17.67
CA GLY A 307 16.74 -13.42 -17.17
C GLY A 307 18.05 -13.83 -16.53
N ARG A 308 17.95 -14.53 -15.39
CA ARG A 308 19.09 -15.20 -14.75
C ARG A 308 18.87 -16.70 -14.79
N GLY A 309 19.94 -17.44 -15.04
CA GLY A 309 19.89 -18.88 -15.16
C GLY A 309 21.27 -19.49 -15.32
N PHE A 310 21.28 -20.78 -15.61
CA PHE A 310 22.50 -21.56 -15.72
C PHE A 310 22.34 -22.67 -16.75
N ASN A 311 23.47 -23.13 -17.29
CA ASN A 311 23.52 -24.34 -18.09
C ASN A 311 23.19 -25.52 -17.15
N PHE A 312 22.08 -26.21 -17.42
CA PHE A 312 21.49 -27.17 -16.50
C PHE A 312 22.05 -28.58 -16.72
N ILE A 313 21.87 -29.13 -17.93
CA ILE A 313 22.23 -30.52 -18.24
C ILE A 313 22.49 -30.72 -19.74
N ALA A 314 23.38 -31.65 -20.09
CA ALA A 314 23.58 -32.07 -21.48
C ALA A 314 22.34 -32.78 -22.03
N PHE A 315 21.98 -32.52 -23.30
CA PHE A 315 20.84 -33.20 -23.93
C PHE A 315 21.05 -34.73 -24.04
N THR A 316 22.30 -35.17 -24.17
CA THR A 316 22.71 -36.59 -24.20
C THR A 316 22.39 -37.30 -22.88
N GLU A 317 22.68 -36.65 -21.75
CA GLU A 317 22.40 -37.16 -20.40
C GLU A 317 20.90 -37.04 -20.06
N LEU A 318 20.26 -35.92 -20.43
CA LEU A 318 18.84 -35.67 -20.16
C LEU A 318 17.92 -36.72 -20.82
N MET A 319 18.26 -37.15 -22.02
CA MET A 319 17.50 -38.15 -22.78
C MET A 319 17.93 -39.60 -22.49
N GLU A 320 18.87 -39.83 -21.57
CA GLU A 320 19.30 -41.17 -21.20
C GLU A 320 18.18 -41.90 -20.42
N PRO A 321 17.64 -43.03 -20.94
CA PRO A 321 16.49 -43.68 -20.31
C PRO A 321 16.74 -44.16 -18.87
N SER A 322 18.01 -44.43 -18.52
CA SER A 322 18.44 -44.86 -17.20
C SER A 322 18.29 -43.78 -16.13
N LYS A 323 18.26 -42.50 -16.52
CA LYS A 323 18.21 -41.34 -15.62
C LYS A 323 16.79 -40.95 -15.22
N GLY A 324 15.78 -41.37 -15.98
CA GLY A 324 14.37 -41.21 -15.64
C GLY A 324 13.80 -39.79 -15.74
N PHE A 325 14.54 -38.83 -16.32
CA PHE A 325 14.07 -37.45 -16.49
C PHE A 325 13.13 -37.28 -17.70
N TYR A 326 13.40 -38.03 -18.76
CA TYR A 326 12.72 -37.91 -20.05
C TYR A 326 11.62 -38.97 -20.21
N ASP A 327 10.38 -38.51 -20.43
CA ASP A 327 9.28 -39.39 -20.83
C ASP A 327 9.39 -39.70 -22.33
N LYS A 328 9.96 -40.87 -22.63
CA LYS A 328 10.15 -41.35 -24.00
C LYS A 328 8.85 -41.57 -24.77
N ASN A 329 7.74 -41.85 -24.09
CA ASN A 329 6.47 -42.13 -24.76
C ASN A 329 5.74 -40.83 -25.12
N GLY A 330 5.88 -39.79 -24.30
CA GLY A 330 5.33 -38.45 -24.55
C GLY A 330 6.30 -37.47 -25.22
N ASP A 331 7.55 -37.86 -25.46
CA ASP A 331 8.68 -37.01 -25.91
C ASP A 331 8.80 -35.70 -25.12
N LYS A 332 8.74 -35.78 -23.78
CA LYS A 332 8.68 -34.59 -22.93
C LYS A 332 9.47 -34.66 -21.63
N ILE A 333 9.75 -33.49 -21.07
CA ILE A 333 10.27 -33.32 -19.71
C ILE A 333 9.46 -32.27 -18.95
N THR A 334 9.50 -32.32 -17.62
CA THR A 334 9.00 -31.25 -16.75
C THR A 334 10.17 -30.58 -16.04
N VAL A 335 10.28 -29.27 -16.18
CA VAL A 335 11.27 -28.45 -15.49
C VAL A 335 10.56 -27.65 -14.41
N ALA A 336 11.07 -27.70 -13.18
CA ALA A 336 10.57 -26.91 -12.06
C ALA A 336 11.68 -26.00 -11.54
N VAL A 337 11.34 -24.75 -11.27
CA VAL A 337 12.21 -23.73 -10.67
C VAL A 337 11.61 -23.33 -9.33
N ASP A 338 12.27 -23.75 -8.26
CA ASP A 338 11.97 -23.29 -6.90
C ASP A 338 12.61 -21.92 -6.68
N PHE A 339 11.84 -20.98 -6.18
CA PHE A 339 12.29 -19.62 -5.93
C PHE A 339 11.96 -19.15 -4.51
N ALA A 340 12.78 -18.24 -4.01
CA ALA A 340 12.53 -17.49 -2.79
C ALA A 340 12.69 -16.01 -3.11
N VAL A 341 11.60 -15.25 -3.03
CA VAL A 341 11.64 -13.81 -3.29
C VAL A 341 11.81 -13.06 -1.98
N ALA A 342 13.05 -12.62 -1.74
CA ALA A 342 13.33 -11.63 -0.71
C ALA A 342 12.51 -10.36 -0.98
N GLU A 343 12.18 -9.58 0.05
CA GLU A 343 11.61 -8.24 -0.18
C GLU A 343 12.49 -7.48 -1.18
N PRO A 344 11.90 -6.74 -2.15
CA PRO A 344 12.70 -5.75 -2.85
C PRO A 344 13.37 -4.94 -1.75
N LYS A 345 14.71 -4.83 -1.78
CA LYS A 345 15.44 -3.98 -0.83
C LYS A 345 14.74 -2.64 -0.90
N ALA A 346 13.94 -2.32 0.12
CA ALA A 346 13.09 -1.16 0.08
C ALA A 346 14.01 0.02 -0.22
N ASP A 347 13.79 0.67 -1.35
CA ASP A 347 14.34 1.98 -1.55
C ASP A 347 13.70 2.81 -0.42
N LYS A 348 14.47 3.02 0.66
CA LYS A 348 14.04 3.76 1.86
C LYS A 348 13.99 5.27 1.57
N SER A 349 13.58 5.64 0.36
CA SER A 349 13.26 6.98 -0.08
C SER A 349 11.82 6.90 -0.60
N ILE A 350 10.79 7.44 0.03
CA ILE A 350 10.61 8.82 0.47
C ILE A 350 9.57 8.78 1.59
N SER A 351 9.99 8.93 2.84
CA SER A 351 9.10 9.52 3.84
C SER A 351 9.48 10.99 3.93
N ASN A 352 8.65 11.90 3.43
CA ASN A 352 8.73 13.30 3.88
C ASN A 352 8.30 13.32 5.37
N SER A 353 9.24 12.94 6.22
CA SER A 353 9.07 12.94 7.67
C SER A 353 9.22 14.38 8.15
N SER A 354 8.10 14.97 8.54
CA SER A 354 8.07 16.22 9.30
C SER A 354 8.59 16.06 10.73
N LYS A 355 8.91 14.81 11.15
CA LYS A 355 9.35 14.51 12.51
C LYS A 355 10.69 15.17 12.80
N PRO A 356 10.86 15.80 13.98
CA PRO A 356 12.11 16.44 14.39
C PRO A 356 13.20 15.46 14.83
N TYR A 357 12.92 14.16 14.85
CA TYR A 357 13.88 13.13 15.25
C TYR A 357 13.76 11.89 14.37
N GLY A 358 14.82 11.08 14.33
CA GLY A 358 14.85 9.80 13.62
C GLY A 358 16.13 9.03 13.89
N THR A 359 16.09 7.72 13.63
CA THR A 359 17.24 6.82 13.77
C THR A 359 17.68 6.35 12.38
N ILE A 360 18.96 6.52 12.09
CA ILE A 360 19.62 6.02 10.88
C ILE A 360 20.38 4.76 11.26
N SER A 361 20.34 3.73 10.44
CA SER A 361 21.08 2.47 10.70
C SER A 361 21.84 2.02 9.46
N MET A 362 23.02 1.44 9.66
CA MET A 362 23.86 0.88 8.60
C MET A 362 24.44 -0.45 9.07
N GLU A 363 24.50 -1.43 8.18
CA GLU A 363 25.29 -2.65 8.38
C GLU A 363 26.57 -2.58 7.54
N ILE A 364 27.70 -2.93 8.16
CA ILE A 364 28.98 -3.10 7.48
C ILE A 364 29.26 -4.59 7.43
N GLU A 365 29.11 -5.18 6.24
CA GLU A 365 29.49 -6.57 5.96
C GLU A 365 30.99 -6.69 5.70
N ASN A 366 31.56 -7.89 5.88
CA ASN A 366 33.00 -8.15 5.71
C ASN A 366 33.86 -7.19 6.54
N LEU A 367 33.49 -6.95 7.80
CA LEU A 367 34.19 -5.99 8.68
C LEU A 367 35.68 -6.33 8.83
N SER A 368 36.01 -7.62 8.89
CA SER A 368 37.39 -8.09 8.96
C SER A 368 38.22 -7.72 7.74
N GLU A 369 37.60 -7.67 6.56
CA GLU A 369 38.23 -7.15 5.33
C GLU A 369 38.39 -5.64 5.43
N PHE A 370 37.31 -4.92 5.79
CA PHE A 370 37.31 -3.47 5.94
C PHE A 370 38.43 -2.98 6.85
N ALA A 371 38.64 -3.62 8.00
CA ALA A 371 39.71 -3.28 8.95
C ALA A 371 41.13 -3.34 8.35
N ARG A 372 41.34 -4.15 7.30
CA ARG A 372 42.65 -4.32 6.65
C ARG A 372 42.87 -3.36 5.49
N GLU A 373 41.80 -2.76 4.96
CA GLU A 373 41.88 -1.82 3.84
C GLU A 373 42.74 -0.57 4.16
N VAL A 374 43.09 0.20 3.12
CA VAL A 374 43.91 1.41 3.25
C VAL A 374 43.16 2.47 4.05
N VAL A 375 43.86 3.36 4.77
CA VAL A 375 43.28 4.42 5.63
C VAL A 375 42.32 5.38 4.89
N LEU A 376 42.25 5.34 3.56
CA LEU A 376 41.30 6.14 2.79
C LEU A 376 39.98 5.44 2.50
N SER A 377 39.83 4.16 2.87
CA SER A 377 38.60 3.41 2.65
C SER A 377 37.44 3.97 3.46
N GLU A 378 36.32 4.14 2.77
CA GLU A 378 35.10 4.72 3.29
C GLU A 378 33.88 3.91 2.83
N ARG A 379 32.85 3.90 3.66
CA ARG A 379 31.57 3.27 3.37
C ARG A 379 30.46 4.20 3.80
N GLU A 380 29.49 4.42 2.93
CA GLU A 380 28.29 5.20 3.23
C GLU A 380 27.08 4.29 3.35
N SER A 381 26.12 4.67 4.18
CA SER A 381 24.85 3.96 4.24
C SER A 381 24.12 4.08 2.91
N GLU A 382 23.74 2.94 2.35
CA GLU A 382 22.93 2.88 1.13
C GLU A 382 21.58 3.59 1.34
N SER A 383 20.95 3.37 2.49
CA SER A 383 19.69 4.02 2.85
C SER A 383 19.86 5.46 3.29
N VAL A 384 18.94 6.32 2.86
CA VAL A 384 18.78 7.71 3.32
C VAL A 384 17.62 7.79 4.30
N THR A 385 17.78 8.48 5.42
CA THR A 385 16.69 8.76 6.36
C THR A 385 16.35 10.24 6.32
N TYR A 386 15.10 10.59 6.07
CA TYR A 386 14.66 11.99 6.06
C TYR A 386 14.20 12.43 7.45
N ILE A 387 14.75 13.54 7.95
CA ILE A 387 14.37 14.16 9.22
C ILE A 387 14.21 15.65 8.98
N LYS A 388 13.02 16.20 9.28
CA LYS A 388 12.62 17.56 8.89
C LYS A 388 12.84 17.84 7.39
N GLY A 389 12.54 16.87 6.54
CA GLY A 389 12.70 16.99 5.09
C GLY A 389 14.14 16.97 4.56
N LEU A 390 15.15 16.89 5.43
CA LEU A 390 16.55 16.78 5.02
C LEU A 390 17.03 15.33 4.99
N PRO A 391 17.81 14.92 3.99
CA PRO A 391 18.31 13.55 3.83
C PRO A 391 19.56 13.30 4.69
N TRP A 392 19.54 12.27 5.53
CA TRP A 392 20.65 11.90 6.40
C TRP A 392 21.16 10.49 6.13
N LYS A 393 22.48 10.32 6.25
CA LYS A 393 23.22 9.06 6.05
C LYS A 393 24.27 8.86 7.15
N ILE A 394 24.73 7.61 7.30
CA ILE A 394 25.93 7.27 8.07
C ILE A 394 27.11 7.18 7.10
N TRP A 395 28.23 7.79 7.46
CA TRP A 395 29.49 7.68 6.74
C TRP A 395 30.54 7.11 7.68
N ALA A 396 31.05 5.93 7.36
CA ALA A 396 32.06 5.20 8.11
C ALA A 396 33.40 5.27 7.37
N LYS A 397 34.47 5.63 8.06
CA LYS A 397 35.79 5.77 7.45
C LYS A 397 36.88 5.18 8.33
N ILE A 398 37.90 4.59 7.72
CA ILE A 398 39.11 4.21 8.45
C ILE A 398 39.91 5.47 8.77
N SER A 399 40.30 5.65 10.02
CA SER A 399 41.14 6.76 10.44
C SER A 399 42.36 6.26 11.20
N GLN A 400 43.30 7.16 11.45
CA GLN A 400 44.40 6.95 12.38
C GLN A 400 44.08 7.65 13.69
N ARG A 401 44.41 6.98 14.80
CA ARG A 401 44.23 7.55 16.14
C ARG A 401 45.12 8.78 16.30
N MET A 402 44.54 9.90 16.73
CA MET A 402 45.26 11.18 16.80
C MET A 402 46.28 11.26 17.95
N GLU A 403 46.16 10.39 18.97
CA GLU A 403 46.94 10.48 20.22
C GLU A 403 47.86 9.27 20.51
N SER A 404 47.99 8.29 19.60
CA SER A 404 48.83 7.10 19.84
C SER A 404 50.30 7.33 19.48
N THR A 405 51.20 6.80 20.31
CA THR A 405 52.64 6.66 19.99
C THR A 405 52.91 5.59 18.93
N ASP A 406 51.91 4.76 18.61
CA ASP A 406 51.93 3.76 17.56
C ASP A 406 51.20 4.31 16.32
N ASN A 407 51.95 4.58 15.25
CA ASN A 407 51.45 5.16 14.00
C ASN A 407 50.57 4.19 13.18
N ASN A 408 50.41 2.94 13.62
CA ASN A 408 49.71 1.91 12.86
C ASN A 408 48.32 1.52 13.44
N GLU A 409 47.88 2.11 14.56
CA GLU A 409 46.56 1.79 15.11
C GLU A 409 45.43 2.42 14.26
N LYS A 410 44.70 1.56 13.53
CA LYS A 410 43.55 1.95 12.72
C LYS A 410 42.29 2.03 13.58
N CYS A 411 41.53 3.10 13.41
CA CYS A 411 40.24 3.30 14.05
C CYS A 411 39.10 3.32 13.04
N LEU A 412 37.92 2.94 13.50
CA LEU A 412 36.67 3.18 12.82
C LEU A 412 36.18 4.58 13.20
N GLY A 413 36.11 5.47 12.21
CA GLY A 413 35.45 6.75 12.30
C GLY A 413 34.01 6.66 11.84
N ILE A 414 33.11 7.32 12.56
CA ILE A 414 31.67 7.31 12.26
C ILE A 414 31.16 8.74 12.22
N PHE A 415 30.53 9.11 11.10
CA PHE A 415 30.05 10.45 10.81
C PHE A 415 28.57 10.42 10.43
N LEU A 416 27.84 11.42 10.92
CA LEU A 416 26.54 11.79 10.41
C LEU A 416 26.76 12.67 9.17
N LEU A 417 26.12 12.32 8.06
CA LEU A 417 26.21 13.02 6.78
C LEU A 417 24.82 13.54 6.39
N CYS A 418 24.70 14.83 6.08
CA CYS A 418 23.52 15.39 5.43
C CYS A 418 23.74 15.37 3.90
N ALA A 419 23.02 14.50 3.19
CA ALA A 419 23.16 14.26 1.77
C ALA A 419 22.30 15.21 0.91
N ALA A 420 22.09 16.45 1.37
CA ALA A 420 21.27 17.42 0.66
C ALA A 420 21.91 17.80 -0.70
N PRO A 421 21.12 18.14 -1.72
CA PRO A 421 21.63 18.45 -3.05
C PRO A 421 22.66 19.59 -2.99
N LYS A 422 23.85 19.37 -3.57
CA LYS A 422 24.95 20.36 -3.58
C LYS A 422 24.59 21.66 -4.31
N GLU A 423 23.57 21.63 -5.16
CA GLU A 423 23.07 22.77 -5.93
C GLU A 423 22.25 23.74 -5.08
N ASP A 424 21.66 23.25 -3.97
CA ASP A 424 20.95 24.07 -3.01
C ASP A 424 21.94 24.60 -1.97
N LYS A 425 22.30 25.88 -2.09
CA LYS A 425 23.24 26.53 -1.16
C LYS A 425 22.54 27.14 0.05
N ASN A 426 21.21 27.18 0.07
CA ASN A 426 20.44 27.97 1.03
C ASN A 426 19.86 27.14 2.18
N TRP A 427 20.02 25.82 2.16
CA TRP A 427 19.60 24.98 3.27
C TRP A 427 20.56 25.09 4.46
N SER A 428 19.99 25.05 5.66
CA SER A 428 20.76 24.91 6.89
C SER A 428 19.96 24.13 7.92
N CYS A 429 20.67 23.36 8.74
CA CYS A 429 20.08 22.54 9.77
C CYS A 429 20.93 22.58 11.03
N LYS A 430 20.29 22.68 12.19
CA LYS A 430 20.95 22.51 13.48
C LYS A 430 20.41 21.25 14.16
N CYS A 431 21.29 20.29 14.45
CA CYS A 431 20.90 19.03 15.06
C CYS A 431 21.88 18.55 16.14
N SER A 432 21.37 17.69 17.02
CA SER A 432 22.16 16.87 17.94
C SER A 432 22.06 15.41 17.52
N ALA A 433 23.11 14.62 17.76
CA ALA A 433 23.10 13.20 17.42
C ALA A 433 23.79 12.34 18.48
N THR A 434 23.27 11.12 18.65
CA THR A 434 23.91 10.03 19.39
C THR A 434 24.35 8.97 18.41
N VAL A 435 25.65 8.77 18.30
CA VAL A 435 26.24 7.75 17.43
C VAL A 435 26.50 6.51 18.26
N ARG A 436 26.04 5.34 17.79
CA ARG A 436 26.20 4.08 18.51
C ARG A 436 26.60 2.91 17.62
N ILE A 437 27.41 2.02 18.20
CA ILE A 437 27.66 0.68 17.71
C ILE A 437 26.69 -0.24 18.46
N VAL A 438 25.80 -0.89 17.72
CA VAL A 438 24.77 -1.75 18.29
C VAL A 438 25.40 -3.06 18.72
N SER A 439 25.17 -3.44 19.98
CA SER A 439 25.63 -4.72 20.50
C SER A 439 24.90 -5.87 19.80
N GLN A 440 25.66 -6.89 19.40
CA GLN A 440 25.14 -8.13 18.83
C GLN A 440 25.00 -9.23 19.89
N MET A 441 25.42 -8.98 21.14
CA MET A 441 25.29 -9.91 22.26
C MET A 441 24.16 -9.52 23.21
N ARG A 442 23.29 -10.49 23.51
CA ARG A 442 22.18 -10.30 24.44
C ARG A 442 22.69 -9.92 25.84
N GLY A 443 22.29 -8.74 26.32
CA GLY A 443 22.66 -8.23 27.65
C GLY A 443 23.90 -7.34 27.68
N VAL A 444 24.60 -7.16 26.55
CA VAL A 444 25.67 -6.16 26.41
C VAL A 444 25.07 -4.88 25.84
N ALA A 445 25.36 -3.73 26.45
CA ALA A 445 24.84 -2.43 26.03
C ALA A 445 25.59 -1.89 24.79
N ASP A 446 24.90 -1.07 24.00
CA ASP A 446 25.49 -0.37 22.85
C ASP A 446 26.62 0.57 23.30
N MET A 447 27.71 0.62 22.53
CA MET A 447 28.73 1.65 22.71
C MET A 447 28.25 2.92 22.02
N LYS A 448 28.13 4.02 22.76
CA LYS A 448 27.61 5.28 22.25
C LYS A 448 28.52 6.47 22.54
N ARG A 449 28.55 7.45 21.63
CA ARG A 449 29.08 8.80 21.84
C ARG A 449 28.06 9.82 21.36
N GLU A 450 27.93 10.91 22.09
CA GLU A 450 26.95 11.97 21.83
C GLU A 450 27.68 13.23 21.39
N PHE A 451 27.08 14.00 20.48
CA PHE A 451 27.65 15.30 20.12
C PHE A 451 27.68 16.20 21.36
N SER A 452 28.85 16.74 21.68
CA SER A 452 29.05 17.60 22.86
C SER A 452 28.14 18.83 22.87
N GLU A 453 27.83 19.34 21.67
CA GLU A 453 26.98 20.48 21.40
C GLU A 453 26.22 20.24 20.09
N GLU A 454 25.15 21.02 19.87
CA GLU A 454 24.44 21.03 18.60
C GLU A 454 25.35 21.44 17.46
N ARG A 455 25.23 20.74 16.32
CA ARG A 455 26.04 20.98 15.13
C ARG A 455 25.18 21.53 14.00
N THR A 456 25.74 22.50 13.29
CA THR A 456 25.11 23.10 12.12
C THR A 456 25.61 22.40 10.87
N PHE A 457 24.68 21.90 10.07
CA PHE A 457 24.90 21.30 8.76
C PHE A 457 24.41 22.26 7.67
N ASN A 458 25.23 22.45 6.64
CA ASN A 458 24.93 23.28 5.47
C ASN A 458 25.83 22.86 4.29
N SER A 459 25.79 23.61 3.20
CA SER A 459 26.59 23.33 2.00
C SER A 459 28.12 23.35 2.21
N GLU A 460 28.62 23.99 3.27
CA GLU A 460 30.05 24.04 3.62
C GLU A 460 30.45 22.98 4.65
N SER A 461 29.51 22.56 5.50
CA SER A 461 29.70 21.58 6.56
C SER A 461 28.62 20.49 6.47
N ILE A 462 28.84 19.53 5.56
CA ILE A 462 27.84 18.49 5.26
C ILE A 462 27.91 17.28 6.21
N ASN A 463 28.99 17.13 6.98
CA ASN A 463 29.18 16.00 7.89
C ASN A 463 29.77 16.43 9.24
N TRP A 464 29.46 15.64 10.27
CA TRP A 464 30.09 15.74 11.59
C TRP A 464 30.12 14.38 12.25
N GLY A 465 31.18 14.07 13.01
CA GLY A 465 31.34 12.74 13.59
C GLY A 465 32.57 12.61 14.46
N PHE A 466 32.90 11.36 14.76
CA PHE A 466 34.04 10.98 15.55
C PHE A 466 35.03 10.24 14.65
N PRO A 467 36.17 10.86 14.26
CA PRO A 467 37.15 10.19 13.43
C PRO A 467 37.73 8.95 14.13
N ASP A 468 37.86 8.95 15.45
CA ASP A 468 38.45 7.89 16.27
C ASP A 468 37.41 7.29 17.24
N PHE A 469 36.28 6.80 16.71
CA PHE A 469 35.18 6.29 17.53
C PHE A 469 35.58 5.04 18.33
N ILE A 470 36.27 4.09 17.71
CA ILE A 470 36.80 2.87 18.35
C ILE A 470 37.97 2.33 17.53
N SER A 471 38.98 1.72 18.17
CA SER A 471 40.03 1.02 17.41
C SER A 471 39.51 -0.31 16.87
N PHE A 472 39.98 -0.73 15.69
CA PHE A 472 39.58 -2.04 15.13
C PHE A 472 40.03 -3.20 16.03
N ALA A 473 41.14 -3.03 16.76
CA ALA A 473 41.63 -3.99 17.73
C ALA A 473 40.67 -4.17 18.92
N GLU A 474 40.02 -3.10 19.38
CA GLU A 474 39.00 -3.14 20.44
C GLU A 474 37.64 -3.62 19.90
N LEU A 475 37.25 -3.16 18.71
CA LEU A 475 35.98 -3.50 18.07
C LEU A 475 35.83 -5.01 17.81
N MET A 476 36.91 -5.65 17.36
CA MET A 476 36.91 -7.08 17.01
C MET A 476 37.20 -8.02 18.18
N GLN A 477 37.31 -7.51 19.43
CA GLN A 477 37.49 -8.39 20.58
C GLN A 477 36.22 -9.20 20.84
N PRO A 478 36.28 -10.54 20.88
CA PRO A 478 35.08 -11.38 21.01
C PRO A 478 34.25 -11.11 22.27
N LEU A 479 34.87 -10.60 23.34
CA LEU A 479 34.21 -10.34 24.62
C LEU A 479 33.46 -8.99 24.66
N ASN A 480 33.69 -8.10 23.70
CA ASN A 480 33.08 -6.76 23.68
C ASN A 480 31.66 -6.77 23.07
N GLY A 481 31.25 -7.86 22.43
CA GLY A 481 29.87 -8.06 21.95
C GLY A 481 29.43 -7.25 20.74
N PHE A 482 30.29 -6.40 20.18
CA PHE A 482 29.99 -5.55 19.01
C PHE A 482 30.23 -6.24 17.67
N PHE A 483 31.00 -7.33 17.66
CA PHE A 483 31.38 -8.06 16.45
C PHE A 483 31.10 -9.55 16.59
N ASN A 484 30.22 -10.08 15.75
CA ASN A 484 30.00 -11.51 15.60
C ASN A 484 30.92 -12.07 14.51
N LYS A 485 31.95 -12.81 14.93
CA LYS A 485 32.91 -13.45 14.02
C LYS A 485 32.27 -14.44 13.04
N GLY A 486 31.12 -15.03 13.38
CA GLY A 486 30.41 -15.96 12.49
C GLY A 486 29.70 -15.26 11.33
N GLU A 487 29.29 -14.01 11.51
CA GLU A 487 28.57 -13.22 10.51
C GLU A 487 29.46 -12.18 9.81
N ASP A 488 30.62 -11.84 10.41
CA ASP A 488 31.57 -10.81 9.96
C ASP A 488 30.90 -9.44 9.68
N LYS A 489 29.92 -9.09 10.51
CA LYS A 489 29.06 -7.90 10.37
C LYS A 489 29.14 -6.96 11.56
N LEU A 490 28.98 -5.67 11.30
CA LEU A 490 28.82 -4.61 12.31
C LEU A 490 27.55 -3.82 12.05
N THR A 491 26.81 -3.48 13.10
CA THR A 491 25.63 -2.62 12.99
C THR A 491 25.89 -1.27 13.65
N LEU A 492 25.78 -0.20 12.85
CA LEU A 492 25.88 1.18 13.29
C LEU A 492 24.48 1.81 13.34
N ALA A 493 24.23 2.66 14.33
CA ALA A 493 23.05 3.49 14.36
C ALA A 493 23.37 4.92 14.81
N ILE A 494 22.65 5.90 14.27
CA ILE A 494 22.73 7.29 14.70
C ILE A 494 21.32 7.80 14.98
N ASP A 495 21.07 8.17 16.23
CA ASP A 495 19.83 8.82 16.64
C ASP A 495 20.00 10.33 16.49
N VAL A 496 19.26 10.96 15.58
CA VAL A 496 19.38 12.38 15.21
C VAL A 496 18.14 13.14 15.68
N THR A 497 18.35 14.33 16.25
CA THR A 497 17.29 15.28 16.59
C THR A 497 17.59 16.64 15.97
N VAL A 498 16.74 17.06 15.04
CA VAL A 498 16.79 18.35 14.34
C VAL A 498 15.97 19.38 15.11
N LYS A 499 16.61 20.46 15.54
CA LYS A 499 15.97 21.57 16.25
C LYS A 499 15.52 22.68 15.32
N GLU A 500 16.34 23.02 14.33
CA GLU A 500 16.05 24.06 13.34
C GLU A 500 16.41 23.55 11.95
N ALA A 501 15.51 23.72 10.99
CA ALA A 501 15.74 23.44 9.58
C ALA A 501 15.17 24.58 8.75
N LYS A 502 15.98 25.14 7.84
CA LYS A 502 15.56 26.14 6.86
C LYS A 502 15.72 25.56 5.47
N THR A 503 14.61 25.48 4.75
CA THR A 503 14.52 25.17 3.32
C THR A 503 13.49 26.15 2.77
N GLU A 504 13.83 27.00 1.79
CA GLU A 504 12.84 27.94 1.24
C GLU A 504 11.70 27.17 0.56
N ASP A 505 10.47 27.37 1.04
CA ASP A 505 9.25 27.04 0.32
C ASP A 505 9.24 27.85 -0.98
N LYS A 506 9.53 27.19 -2.11
CA LYS A 506 9.22 27.76 -3.41
C LYS A 506 7.71 27.68 -3.61
N SER A 507 7.05 28.80 -3.31
CA SER A 507 5.64 29.11 -3.59
C SER A 507 5.23 28.81 -5.02
#